data_AF-A0A845YLV0-F1
#
_entry.id   AF-A0A845YLV0-F1
#
_cell.length_a   1.000
_cell.length_b   1.000
_cell.length_c   1.000
_cell.angle_alpha   90.00
_cell.angle_beta   90.00
_cell.angle_gamma   90.00
#
_symmetry.space_group_name_H-M   'P 1'
#
loop_
_entity.id
_entity.type
_entity.pdbx_description
1 polymer ?
#
loop_
_entity_poly.entity_id
_entity_poly.type
_entity_poly.pdbx_seq_one_letter_code
_entity_poly.pdbx_strand_id
1 'polypeptide(L)'
;FAPVAQQLGFDLVWYGIILGANMQTSFLTPPFGFALFYLRGVAPPEVTTGNIYRGAVPFILLQLLVLVLIIAFPQIVNFLPSISSSLN
;
A
#
# COMPACT_ATOMS: atom_id res chain seq x y z
N PHE A 1 -4.95 -16.51 -4.08
CA PHE A 1 -5.89 -15.62 -3.37
C PHE A 1 -7.00 -15.08 -4.27
N ALA A 2 -6.72 -14.65 -5.51
CA ALA A 2 -7.77 -14.17 -6.43
C ALA A 2 -8.93 -15.17 -6.68
N PRO A 3 -8.71 -16.49 -6.89
CA PRO A 3 -9.82 -17.43 -7.05
C PRO A 3 -10.72 -17.55 -5.82
N VAL A 4 -10.13 -17.43 -4.61
CA VAL A 4 -10.87 -17.45 -3.35
C VAL A 4 -11.69 -16.17 -3.18
N ALA A 5 -11.11 -15.01 -3.51
CA ALA A 5 -11.83 -13.74 -3.47
C ALA A 5 -13.04 -13.74 -4.44
N GLN A 6 -12.86 -14.30 -5.63
CA GLN A 6 -13.93 -14.46 -6.61
C GLN A 6 -15.04 -15.40 -6.11
N GLN A 7 -14.69 -16.53 -5.49
CA GLN A 7 -15.66 -17.46 -4.89
C GLN A 7 -16.46 -16.83 -3.75
N LEU A 8 -15.87 -15.90 -3.01
CA LEU A 8 -16.52 -15.14 -1.95
C LEU A 8 -17.35 -13.95 -2.48
N GLY A 9 -17.37 -13.72 -3.80
CA GLY A 9 -18.14 -12.65 -4.43
C GLY A 9 -17.52 -11.25 -4.28
N PHE A 10 -16.22 -11.16 -3.98
CA PHE A 10 -15.53 -9.87 -3.93
C PHE A 10 -15.26 -9.32 -5.33
N ASP A 11 -15.39 -8.01 -5.48
CA ASP A 11 -14.87 -7.27 -6.63
C ASP A 11 -13.34 -7.43 -6.69
N LEU A 12 -12.85 -7.99 -7.81
CA LEU A 12 -11.43 -8.30 -7.99
C LEU A 12 -10.55 -7.05 -8.16
N VAL A 13 -11.10 -5.96 -8.68
CA VAL A 13 -10.39 -4.67 -8.80
C VAL A 13 -10.17 -4.13 -7.39
N TRP A 14 -11.23 -4.00 -6.60
CA TRP A 14 -11.15 -3.54 -5.22
C TRP A 14 -10.20 -4.41 -4.39
N TYR A 15 -10.34 -5.73 -4.50
CA TYR A 15 -9.48 -6.70 -3.80
C TYR A 15 -8.01 -6.54 -4.18
N GLY A 16 -7.71 -6.39 -5.47
CA GLY A 16 -6.37 -6.16 -5.97
C GLY A 16 -5.75 -4.86 -5.45
N ILE A 17 -6.53 -3.78 -5.42
CA ILE A 17 -6.06 -2.48 -4.91
C ILE A 17 -5.75 -2.55 -3.41
N ILE A 18 -6.63 -3.13 -2.58
CA ILE A 18 -6.36 -3.27 -1.15
C ILE A 18 -5.12 -4.13 -0.91
N LEU A 19 -5.00 -5.24 -1.61
CA LEU A 19 -3.84 -6.13 -1.47
C LEU A 19 -2.55 -5.37 -1.83
N GLY A 20 -2.53 -4.66 -2.96
CA GLY A 20 -1.38 -3.86 -3.39
C GLY A 20 -1.03 -2.75 -2.40
N ALA A 21 -2.01 -1.98 -1.93
CA ALA A 21 -1.82 -0.91 -0.96
C ALA A 21 -1.29 -1.44 0.39
N ASN A 22 -1.77 -2.61 0.82
CA ASN A 22 -1.31 -3.27 2.05
C ASN A 22 0.12 -3.80 1.91
N MET A 23 0.47 -4.39 0.76
CA MET A 23 1.82 -4.85 0.48
C MET A 23 2.83 -3.68 0.43
N GLN A 24 2.46 -2.55 -0.19
CA GLN A 24 3.29 -1.35 -0.19
C GLN A 24 3.57 -0.84 1.23
N THR A 25 2.55 -0.82 2.09
CA THR A 25 2.70 -0.45 3.51
C THR A 25 3.66 -1.38 4.25
N SER A 26 3.56 -2.68 3.96
CA SER A 26 4.39 -3.72 4.58
C SER A 26 5.88 -3.56 4.24
N PHE A 27 6.21 -3.13 3.03
CA PHE A 27 7.59 -2.85 2.63
C PHE A 27 8.25 -1.66 3.34
N LEU A 28 7.46 -0.89 4.08
CA LEU A 28 7.91 0.26 4.86
C LEU A 28 7.85 0.02 6.37
N THR A 29 7.39 -1.15 6.82
CA THR A 29 7.23 -1.44 8.26
C THR A 29 8.14 -2.61 8.68
N PRO A 30 9.04 -2.43 9.66
CA PRO A 30 9.83 -3.54 10.20
C PRO A 30 8.93 -4.66 10.77
N PRO A 31 9.25 -5.96 10.59
CA PRO A 31 10.48 -6.55 10.05
C PRO A 31 10.50 -6.76 8.52
N PHE A 32 9.40 -6.44 7.82
CA PHE A 32 9.28 -6.63 6.35
C PHE A 32 9.66 -5.36 5.56
N GLY A 33 10.29 -4.39 6.23
CA GLY A 33 10.68 -3.09 5.74
C GLY A 33 11.86 -3.11 4.75
N PHE A 34 11.80 -3.92 3.69
CA PHE A 34 12.88 -4.05 2.72
C PHE A 34 13.36 -2.71 2.16
N ALA A 35 12.46 -1.76 1.92
CA ALA A 35 12.83 -0.42 1.49
C ALA A 35 13.65 0.34 2.55
N LEU A 36 13.30 0.18 3.84
CA LEU A 36 14.04 0.78 4.95
C LEU A 36 15.42 0.14 5.14
N PHE A 37 15.53 -1.18 4.96
CA PHE A 37 16.81 -1.88 5.03
C PHE A 37 17.73 -1.56 3.84
N TYR A 38 17.15 -1.39 2.65
CA TYR A 38 17.89 -0.89 1.49
C TYR A 38 18.45 0.51 1.76
N LEU A 39 17.61 1.42 2.26
CA LEU A 39 18.07 2.76 2.67
C LEU A 39 19.14 2.70 3.74
N ARG A 40 19.01 1.80 4.73
CA ARG A 40 20.04 1.60 5.73
C ARG A 40 21.38 1.15 5.12
N GLY A 41 21.36 0.33 4.07
CA GLY A 41 22.57 -0.16 3.39
C GLY A 41 23.38 0.94 2.68
N VAL A 42 22.73 2.02 2.25
CA VAL A 42 23.39 3.16 1.58
C VAL A 42 23.50 4.41 2.47
N ALA A 43 22.88 4.40 3.65
CA ALA A 43 22.86 5.55 4.55
C ALA A 43 24.23 5.80 5.21
N PRO A 44 24.67 7.07 5.30
CA PRO A 44 25.87 7.46 6.02
C PRO A 44 25.86 7.01 7.50
N PRO A 45 27.03 6.84 8.13
CA PRO A 45 27.13 6.40 9.53
C PRO A 45 26.39 7.29 10.54
N GLU A 46 26.22 8.58 10.22
CA GLU A 46 25.53 9.56 11.06
C GLU A 46 24.01 9.34 11.08
N VAL A 47 23.46 8.67 10.05
CA VAL A 47 22.03 8.38 9.93
C VAL A 47 21.74 7.03 10.60
N THR A 48 21.14 7.09 11.78
CA THR A 48 20.77 5.89 12.52
C THR A 48 19.54 5.21 11.90
N THR A 49 19.38 3.91 12.13
CA THR A 49 18.15 3.18 11.78
C THR A 49 16.91 3.84 12.37
N GLY A 50 17.01 4.43 13.57
CA GLY A 50 15.93 5.18 14.19
C GLY A 50 15.54 6.45 13.42
N ASN A 51 16.50 7.14 12.79
CA ASN A 51 16.20 8.29 11.92
C ASN A 51 15.43 7.86 10.67
N ILE A 52 15.83 6.74 10.05
CA ILE A 52 15.16 6.18 8.88
C ILE A 52 13.72 5.80 9.23
N TYR A 53 13.51 5.12 10.37
CA TYR A 53 12.19 4.69 10.80
C TYR A 53 11.28 5.88 11.12
N ARG A 54 11.79 6.87 11.87
CA ARG A 54 11.04 8.11 12.16
C ARG A 54 10.69 8.87 10.89
N GLY A 55 11.56 8.89 9.88
CA GLY A 55 11.29 9.50 8.58
C GLY A 55 10.20 8.78 7.79
N ALA A 56 10.08 7.46 7.95
CA ALA A 56 9.06 6.66 7.25
C ALA A 56 7.67 6.72 7.91
N VAL A 57 7.59 6.94 9.24
CA VAL A 57 6.33 6.94 9.99
C VAL A 57 5.25 7.86 9.40
N PRO A 58 5.52 9.14 9.05
CA PRO A 58 4.51 10.01 8.44
C PRO A 58 3.92 9.43 7.15
N PHE A 59 4.76 8.80 6.32
CA PHE A 59 4.32 8.19 5.08
C PHE A 59 3.49 6.92 5.33
N ILE A 60 3.88 6.09 6.30
CA ILE A 60 3.10 4.92 6.71
C ILE A 60 1.72 5.35 7.21
N LEU A 61 1.61 6.42 7.98
CA LEU A 61 0.32 6.95 8.45
C LEU A 61 -0.57 7.40 7.30
N LEU A 62 -0.01 8.05 6.28
CA LEU A 62 -0.75 8.40 5.06
C LEU A 62 -1.21 7.14 4.31
N GLN A 63 -0.36 6.13 4.21
CA GLN A 63 -0.70 4.87 3.55
C GLN A 63 -1.83 4.13 4.29
N LEU A 64 -1.80 4.12 5.62
CA LEU A 64 -2.87 3.57 6.44
C LEU A 64 -4.18 4.35 6.29
N LEU A 65 -4.11 5.68 6.18
CA LEU A 65 -5.28 6.50 5.88
C LEU A 65 -5.88 6.13 4.52
N VAL A 66 -5.05 5.96 3.49
CA VAL A 66 -5.49 5.53 2.16
C VAL A 66 -6.15 4.15 2.23
N LEU A 67 -5.56 3.20 2.96
CA LEU A 67 -6.16 1.88 3.18
C LEU A 67 -7.53 1.97 3.84
N VAL A 68 -7.67 2.78 4.90
CA VAL A 68 -8.95 3.00 5.58
C VAL A 68 -9.97 3.60 4.62
N LEU A 69 -9.59 4.56 3.78
CA LEU A 69 -10.47 5.16 2.79
C LEU A 69 -10.94 4.16 1.74
N ILE A 70 -10.07 3.29 1.22
CA ILE A 70 -10.43 2.27 0.23
C ILE A 70 -11.38 1.23 0.84
N ILE A 71 -11.19 0.88 2.12
CA ILE A 71 -12.07 -0.05 2.84
C ILE A 71 -13.44 0.59 3.10
N ALA A 72 -13.47 1.85 3.56
CA ALA A 72 -14.71 2.55 3.88
C ALA A 72 -15.51 2.97 2.64
N PHE A 73 -14.82 3.27 1.54
CA PHE A 73 -15.40 3.76 0.29
C PHE A 73 -14.87 2.95 -0.92
N PRO A 74 -15.33 1.69 -1.08
CA PRO A 74 -14.82 0.79 -2.12
C PRO A 74 -14.97 1.34 -3.54
N GLN A 75 -15.93 2.22 -3.78
CA GLN A 75 -16.23 2.81 -5.09
C GLN A 75 -15.10 3.70 -5.63
N ILE A 76 -14.21 4.22 -4.77
CA ILE A 76 -13.09 5.08 -5.16
C ILE A 76 -12.19 4.38 -6.19
N VAL A 77 -12.02 3.06 -6.08
CA VAL A 77 -11.15 2.28 -6.97
C VAL A 77 -11.68 2.21 -8.41
N ASN A 78 -12.97 2.47 -8.61
CA ASN A 78 -13.63 2.37 -9.92
C ASN A 78 -13.57 3.66 -10.73
N PHE A 79 -13.03 4.75 -10.18
CA PHE A 79 -12.93 6.03 -10.88
C PHE A 79 -12.17 5.91 -12.21
N LEU A 80 -10.93 5.42 -12.17
CA LEU A 80 -10.09 5.23 -13.36
C LEU A 80 -10.69 4.21 -14.35
N PRO A 81 -11.12 3.01 -13.91
CA PRO A 81 -11.83 2.06 -14.77
C PRO A 81 -13.08 2.64 -15.44
N SER A 82 -13.86 3.47 -14.74
CA SER A 82 -15.07 4.10 -15.29
C SER A 82 -14.74 5.10 -16.40
N ILE A 83 -13.64 5.85 -16.28
CA ILE A 83 -13.18 6.75 -17.33
C ILE A 83 -12.68 5.94 -18.53
N SER A 84 -11.86 4.91 -18.31
CA SER A 84 -11.31 4.09 -19.39
C SER A 84 -12.40 3.36 -20.19
N SER A 85 -13.49 2.94 -19.54
CA SER A 85 -14.62 2.29 -20.22
C SER A 85 -15.48 3.29 -21.01
N SER A 86 -15.54 4.56 -20.61
CA SER A 86 -16.26 5.60 -21.36
C SER A 86 -15.56 6.08 -22.64
N LEU A 87 -14.27 5.76 -22.79
CA LEU A 87 -13.45 6.11 -23.95
C LEU A 87 -13.42 5.03 -25.04
N ASN A 88 -14.04 3.88 -24.79
CA ASN A 88 -14.20 2.76 -25.75
C ASN A 88 -15.66 2.65 -26.20
#